data_AF-A0AA86SNF3-F1
#
_entry.id   AF-A0AA86SNF3-F1
#
_cell.length_a   1.000
_cell.length_b   1.000
_cell.length_c   1.000
_cell.angle_alpha   90.00
_cell.angle_beta   90.00
_cell.angle_gamma   90.00
#
_symmetry.space_group_name_H-M   'P 1'
#
loop_
_entity.id
_entity.type
_entity.pdbx_description
1 polymer ?
#
loop_
_entity_poly.entity_id
_entity_poly.type
_entity_poly.pdbx_seq_one_letter_code
_entity_poly.pdbx_strand_id
1 'polypeptide(L)'
;MGSKSVAPVALLLSLNLLFFSMVSCTTLTPANHAPTKCPPLHVCAGILLPPFKPDRKCCPLIGGLVDLEAAVCLCAVLKLNIGGIVDVDLDLLVNILLNTCGRKKTTYTCK
;
A
#
# COMPACT_ATOMS: atom_id res chain seq x y z
N MET A 1 57.33 -7.64 13.30
CA MET A 1 56.33 -6.95 12.45
C MET A 1 55.09 -7.85 12.41
N GLY A 2 53.86 -7.52 12.77
CA GLY A 2 53.18 -6.26 13.05
C GLY A 2 51.70 -6.49 12.79
N SER A 3 51.04 -7.35 13.58
CA SER A 3 49.60 -7.56 13.50
C SER A 3 48.89 -6.38 14.16
N LYS A 4 48.76 -5.27 13.41
CA LYS A 4 48.22 -4.01 13.96
C LYS A 4 47.02 -3.47 13.18
N SER A 5 46.65 -4.07 12.04
CA SER A 5 45.70 -3.43 11.10
C SER A 5 44.43 -4.24 10.80
N VAL A 6 44.33 -5.50 11.24
CA VAL A 6 43.19 -6.37 10.89
C VAL A 6 42.01 -6.23 11.87
N ALA A 7 42.31 -6.04 13.16
CA ALA A 7 41.30 -5.85 14.20
C ALA A 7 40.35 -4.65 13.97
N PRO A 8 40.82 -3.44 13.60
CA PRO A 8 39.92 -2.30 13.39
C PRO A 8 39.06 -2.45 12.13
N VAL A 9 39.59 -3.11 11.09
CA VAL A 9 38.84 -3.35 9.84
C VAL A 9 37.71 -4.35 10.08
N ALA A 10 37.97 -5.41 10.84
CA ALA A 10 36.94 -6.37 11.24
C ALA A 10 35.85 -5.73 12.12
N LEU A 11 36.24 -4.81 13.02
CA LEU A 11 35.30 -4.09 13.88
C LEU A 11 34.46 -3.08 13.09
N LEU A 12 35.06 -2.37 12.12
CA LEU A 12 34.32 -1.49 11.23
C LEU A 12 33.33 -2.27 10.37
N LEU A 13 33.73 -3.42 9.81
CA LEU A 13 32.82 -4.27 9.02
C LEU A 13 31.66 -4.81 9.85
N SER A 14 31.91 -5.26 11.09
CA SER A 14 30.85 -5.74 11.97
C SER A 14 29.91 -4.63 12.42
N LEU A 15 30.43 -3.43 12.70
CA LEU A 15 29.62 -2.29 13.09
C LEU A 15 28.72 -1.82 11.93
N ASN A 16 29.24 -1.79 10.70
CA ASN A 16 28.43 -1.47 9.52
C ASN A 16 27.32 -2.51 9.31
N LEU A 17 27.61 -3.81 9.42
CA LEU A 17 26.60 -4.87 9.32
C LEU A 17 25.55 -4.77 10.45
N LEU A 18 25.94 -4.37 11.67
CA LEU A 18 25.03 -4.09 12.77
C LEU A 18 24.13 -2.88 12.49
N PHE A 19 24.65 -1.81 11.90
CA PHE A 19 23.85 -0.66 11.46
C PHE A 19 22.87 -1.02 10.35
N PHE A 20 23.27 -1.86 9.37
CA PHE A 20 22.37 -2.32 8.31
C PHE A 20 21.29 -3.28 8.81
N SER A 21 21.56 -4.07 9.85
CA SER A 21 20.58 -4.97 10.48
C SER A 21 19.67 -4.27 11.49
N MET A 22 20.05 -3.09 12.01
CA MET A 22 19.18 -2.20 12.77
C MET A 22 18.19 -1.40 11.92
N VAL A 23 18.06 -1.71 10.62
CA VAL A 23 16.82 -1.43 9.89
C VAL A 23 15.74 -2.32 10.52
N SER A 24 15.06 -1.77 11.51
CA SER A 24 13.93 -2.41 12.15
C SER A 24 12.89 -2.71 11.08
N CYS A 25 12.67 -4.00 10.81
CA CYS A 25 11.42 -4.42 10.19
C CYS A 25 10.32 -4.08 11.20
N THR A 26 9.53 -3.05 10.93
CA THR A 26 8.22 -2.91 11.56
C THR A 26 7.41 -4.12 11.11
N THR A 27 7.45 -5.19 11.89
CA THR A 27 6.55 -6.32 11.75
C THR A 27 5.14 -5.74 11.87
N LEU A 28 4.39 -5.83 10.77
CA LEU A 28 2.96 -5.59 10.74
C LEU A 28 2.33 -6.63 11.69
N THR A 29 2.22 -6.27 12.96
CA THR A 29 1.37 -6.99 13.90
C THR A 29 -0.08 -6.87 13.45
N PRO A 30 -0.87 -7.93 13.68
CA PRO A 30 -2.21 -8.04 13.15
C PRO A 30 -3.13 -6.97 13.77
N ALA A 31 -3.88 -6.29 12.91
CA ALA A 31 -5.08 -5.53 13.23
C ALA A 31 -4.96 -4.40 14.28
N ASN A 32 -4.07 -3.42 14.11
CA ASN A 32 -4.30 -2.05 14.63
C ASN A 32 -3.34 -0.98 14.06
N HIS A 33 -3.10 -0.99 12.74
CA HIS A 33 -2.44 0.16 12.13
C HIS A 33 -3.38 1.37 12.24
N ALA A 34 -2.97 2.33 13.08
CA ALA A 34 -3.43 3.70 12.99
C ALA A 34 -3.44 4.12 11.51
N PRO A 35 -4.46 4.86 11.08
CA PRO A 35 -4.89 4.88 9.69
C PRO A 35 -3.72 5.35 8.83
N THR A 36 -3.33 4.53 7.84
CA THR A 36 -2.83 5.06 6.58
C THR A 36 -3.73 6.24 6.27
N LYS A 37 -3.17 7.45 6.21
CA LYS A 37 -3.97 8.68 6.17
C LYS A 37 -4.53 8.80 4.76
N CYS A 38 -5.49 7.94 4.46
CA CYS A 38 -6.10 7.81 3.17
C CYS A 38 -6.83 9.13 2.90
N PRO A 39 -6.62 9.74 1.73
CA PRO A 39 -7.45 10.85 1.33
C PRO A 39 -8.91 10.39 1.27
N PRO A 40 -9.88 11.31 1.38
CA PRO A 40 -11.29 10.98 1.27
C PRO A 40 -11.61 10.43 -0.13
N LEU A 41 -11.50 9.11 -0.30
CA LEU A 41 -11.69 8.37 -1.53
C LEU A 41 -13.14 7.91 -1.73
N HIS A 42 -14.10 8.42 -0.94
CA HIS A 42 -15.52 8.09 -1.10
C HIS A 42 -16.04 8.41 -2.51
N VAL A 43 -15.48 9.43 -3.17
CA VAL A 43 -15.78 9.77 -4.58
C VAL A 43 -15.44 8.64 -5.56
N CYS A 44 -14.60 7.69 -5.17
CA CYS A 44 -14.26 6.51 -5.97
C CYS A 44 -15.31 5.39 -5.87
N ALA A 45 -16.23 5.44 -4.89
CA ALA A 45 -17.25 4.41 -4.68
C ALA A 45 -18.34 4.41 -5.78
N GLY A 46 -18.39 5.43 -6.64
CA GLY A 46 -19.33 5.50 -7.77
C GLY A 46 -19.22 4.36 -8.78
N ILE A 47 -18.16 3.55 -8.71
CA ILE A 47 -18.03 2.32 -9.51
C ILE A 47 -18.93 1.19 -9.02
N LEU A 48 -19.54 1.27 -7.82
CA LEU A 48 -20.46 0.24 -7.31
C LEU A 48 -21.86 0.30 -7.92
N LEU A 49 -22.24 1.44 -8.51
CA LEU A 49 -23.56 1.63 -9.11
C LEU A 49 -23.42 1.92 -10.62
N PRO A 50 -24.42 1.54 -11.45
CA PRO A 50 -24.47 1.94 -12.85
C PRO A 50 -24.32 3.47 -12.98
N PRO A 51 -23.44 3.99 -13.87
CA PRO A 51 -22.82 3.32 -15.02
C PRO A 51 -21.45 2.66 -14.75
N PHE A 52 -21.13 2.31 -13.50
CA PHE A 52 -19.88 1.67 -13.08
C PHE A 52 -18.64 2.49 -13.49
N LYS A 53 -18.70 3.80 -13.30
CA LYS A 53 -17.61 4.72 -13.65
C LYS A 53 -17.11 5.46 -12.41
N PRO A 54 -15.79 5.62 -12.25
CA PRO A 54 -15.26 6.47 -11.21
C PRO A 54 -15.62 7.93 -11.47
N ASP A 55 -15.83 8.68 -10.38
CA ASP A 55 -15.93 10.14 -10.45
C ASP A 55 -14.63 10.70 -11.03
N ARG A 56 -14.71 11.78 -11.81
CA ARG A 56 -13.54 12.48 -12.36
C ARG A 56 -12.58 12.95 -11.28
N LYS A 57 -13.09 13.17 -10.06
CA LYS A 57 -12.30 13.55 -8.87
C LYS A 57 -11.51 12.39 -8.26
N CYS A 58 -11.84 11.14 -8.60
CA CYS A 58 -11.20 9.95 -8.01
C CYS A 58 -9.75 9.78 -8.48
N CYS A 59 -9.51 9.77 -9.80
CA CYS A 59 -8.17 9.51 -10.33
C CYS A 59 -7.09 10.51 -9.89
N PRO A 60 -7.36 11.83 -9.79
CA PRO A 60 -6.41 12.79 -9.22
C PRO A 60 -6.03 12.49 -7.76
N LEU A 61 -6.98 12.02 -6.93
CA LEU A 61 -6.71 11.64 -5.54
C LEU A 61 -5.83 10.39 -5.47
N ILE A 62 -6.10 9.41 -6.33
CA ILE A 62 -5.24 8.22 -6.46
C ILE A 62 -3.87 8.60 -6.99
N GLY A 63 -3.76 9.58 -7.89
CA GLY A 63 -2.51 10.05 -8.50
C GLY A 63 -1.45 10.52 -7.49
N GLY A 64 -1.89 11.07 -6.35
CA GLY A 64 -0.99 11.50 -5.28
C GLY A 64 -0.48 10.38 -4.37
N LEU A 65 -0.99 9.16 -4.52
CA LEU A 65 -0.60 8.01 -3.70
C LEU A 65 0.37 7.08 -4.44
N VAL A 66 1.22 6.40 -3.67
CA VAL A 66 2.00 5.26 -4.18
C VAL A 66 1.06 4.07 -4.46
N ASP A 67 1.44 3.21 -5.40
CA ASP A 67 0.60 2.12 -5.90
C ASP A 67 0.05 1.21 -4.79
N LEU A 68 0.87 0.87 -3.79
CA LEU A 68 0.46 0.04 -2.65
C LEU A 68 -0.51 0.78 -1.71
N GLU A 69 -0.25 2.07 -1.46
CA GLU A 69 -1.08 2.89 -0.58
C GLU A 69 -2.44 3.17 -1.21
N ALA A 70 -2.46 3.47 -2.52
CA ALA A 70 -3.68 3.60 -3.30
C ALA A 70 -4.53 2.33 -3.21
N ALA A 71 -3.93 1.15 -3.42
CA ALA A 71 -4.64 -0.12 -3.33
C ALA A 71 -5.23 -0.35 -1.93
N VAL A 72 -4.44 -0.17 -0.86
CA VAL A 72 -4.92 -0.35 0.53
C VAL A 72 -6.04 0.63 0.87
N CYS A 73 -5.91 1.90 0.48
CA CYS A 73 -6.93 2.91 0.74
C CYS A 73 -8.22 2.68 -0.07
N LEU A 74 -8.11 2.25 -1.33
CA LEU A 74 -9.25 1.85 -2.15
C LEU A 74 -9.96 0.63 -1.55
N CYS A 75 -9.20 -0.41 -1.18
CA CYS A 75 -9.74 -1.60 -0.52
C CYS A 75 -10.50 -1.21 0.75
N ALA A 76 -9.96 -0.33 1.60
CA ALA A 76 -10.63 0.12 2.82
C ALA A 76 -11.96 0.85 2.53
N VAL A 77 -11.96 1.78 1.57
CA VAL A 77 -13.19 2.50 1.18
C VAL A 77 -14.22 1.54 0.59
N LEU A 78 -13.82 0.65 -0.31
CA LEU A 78 -14.76 -0.31 -0.91
C LEU A 78 -15.25 -1.34 0.13
N LYS A 79 -14.39 -1.80 1.04
CA LYS A 79 -14.74 -2.71 2.14
C LYS A 79 -15.75 -2.09 3.10
N LEU A 80 -15.63 -0.79 3.40
CA LEU A 80 -16.59 -0.05 4.23
C LEU A 80 -17.93 0.18 3.52
N ASN A 81 -17.94 0.35 2.19
CA ASN A 81 -19.16 0.64 1.42
C ASN A 81 -19.99 -0.60 1.04
N ILE A 82 -19.56 -1.82 1.39
CA ILE A 82 -20.23 -3.06 0.95
C ILE A 82 -20.86 -3.86 2.11
N GLY A 83 -20.61 -3.48 3.37
CA GLY A 83 -21.50 -3.77 4.52
C GLY A 83 -22.01 -5.21 4.69
N GLY A 84 -21.33 -6.23 4.15
CA GLY A 84 -21.66 -7.66 4.32
C GLY A 84 -22.93 -8.17 3.64
N ILE A 85 -23.62 -7.39 2.79
CA ILE A 85 -24.92 -7.78 2.20
C ILE A 85 -24.78 -8.32 0.77
N VAL A 86 -23.74 -7.90 0.04
CA VAL A 86 -23.51 -8.29 -1.35
C VAL A 86 -22.08 -8.79 -1.51
N ASP A 87 -21.92 -10.02 -2.02
CA ASP A 87 -20.63 -10.60 -2.37
C ASP A 87 -20.15 -9.95 -3.67
N VAL A 88 -19.38 -8.87 -3.54
CA VAL A 88 -18.77 -8.17 -4.66
C VAL A 88 -17.30 -8.52 -4.68
N ASP A 89 -16.78 -8.87 -5.85
CA ASP A 89 -15.35 -9.05 -6.05
C ASP A 89 -14.63 -7.70 -5.92
N LEU A 90 -14.17 -7.38 -4.71
CA LEU A 90 -13.42 -6.15 -4.40
C LEU A 90 -12.13 -6.07 -5.22
N ASP A 91 -11.47 -7.20 -5.46
CA ASP A 91 -10.21 -7.27 -6.20
C ASP A 91 -10.42 -6.82 -7.65
N LEU A 92 -11.52 -7.29 -8.26
CA LEU A 92 -11.94 -6.86 -9.59
C LEU A 92 -12.23 -5.36 -9.62
N LEU A 93 -12.97 -4.85 -8.65
CA LEU A 93 -13.38 -3.44 -8.60
C LEU A 93 -12.16 -2.51 -8.48
N VAL A 94 -11.22 -2.83 -7.60
CA VAL A 94 -9.98 -2.07 -7.41
C VAL A 94 -9.14 -2.10 -8.68
N ASN A 95 -8.99 -3.26 -9.31
CA ASN A 95 -8.22 -3.39 -10.54
C ASN A 95 -8.85 -2.60 -11.70
N ILE A 96 -10.17 -2.61 -11.86
CA ILE A 96 -10.87 -1.78 -12.86
C ILE A 96 -10.65 -0.30 -12.58
N LEU A 97 -10.77 0.12 -11.32
CA LEU A 97 -10.61 1.51 -10.92
C LEU A 97 -9.20 2.04 -11.20
N LEU A 98 -8.18 1.27 -10.81
CA LEU A 98 -6.78 1.62 -11.05
C LEU A 98 -6.45 1.64 -12.55
N ASN A 99 -6.94 0.65 -13.30
CA ASN A 99 -6.77 0.61 -14.77
C ASN A 99 -7.46 1.82 -15.44
N THR A 100 -8.67 2.19 -15.00
CA THR A 100 -9.40 3.37 -15.50
C THR A 100 -8.64 4.66 -15.22
N CYS A 101 -7.93 4.74 -14.10
CA CYS A 101 -7.07 5.87 -13.75
C CYS A 101 -5.68 5.82 -14.38
N GLY A 102 -5.41 4.89 -15.31
CA GLY A 102 -4.15 4.80 -16.03
C GLY A 102 -2.99 4.24 -15.21
N ARG A 103 -3.27 3.55 -14.10
CA ARG A 103 -2.23 2.85 -13.32
C ARG A 103 -1.77 1.59 -14.07
N LYS A 104 -0.55 1.14 -13.76
CA LYS A 104 0.01 -0.09 -14.34
C LYS A 104 -0.90 -1.26 -13.98
N LYS A 105 -1.04 -2.22 -14.91
CA LYS A 105 -1.72 -3.48 -14.65
C LYS A 105 -0.95 -4.27 -13.60
N THR A 106 -1.44 -4.24 -12.38
CA THR A 106 -0.94 -5.01 -11.25
C THR A 106 -2.13 -5.59 -10.52
N THR A 107 -2.07 -6.89 -10.23
CA THR A 107 -3.13 -7.57 -9.49
C THR A 107 -3.03 -7.19 -8.02
N TYR A 108 -4.02 -6.42 -7.54
CA TYR A 108 -4.16 -6.11 -6.12
C TYR A 108 -5.23 -7.01 -5.51
N THR A 109 -5.00 -7.46 -4.28
CA THR A 109 -5.95 -8.26 -3.53
C THR A 109 -6.31 -7.54 -2.23
N CYS A 110 -7.60 -7.33 -2.01
CA CYS A 110 -8.21 -6.74 -0.84
C CYS A 110 -8.57 -7.87 0.15
N LYS A 111 -7.64 -8.22 1.05
CA LYS A 111 -7.92 -9.15 2.16
C LYS A 111 -8.70 -8.47 3.30
#